data_AF-A0A9D6I8Q6-F1
#
_entry.id   AF-A0A9D6I8Q6-F1
#
_cell.length_a   1.000
_cell.length_b   1.000
_cell.length_c   1.000
_cell.angle_alpha   90.00
_cell.angle_beta   90.00
_cell.angle_gamma   90.00
#
_symmetry.space_group_name_H-M   'P 1'
#
loop_
_entity.id
_entity.type
_entity.pdbx_description
1 polymer ?
#
loop_
_entity_poly.entity_id
_entity_poly.type
_entity_poly.pdbx_seq_one_letter_code
_entity_poly.pdbx_strand_id
1 'polypeptide(L)'
;MKMKTATLATIYTFNIGVARDAVRNAFDNAGLVLTLKEATGVIKTISDELRQTQQEYKKHLAKTERILSGIQEYEQQNKSERKKIAKDVVDYWFEKVTTPVQPVKNKTVVFFTVDNELYCEPKIDHCYRVEANSYRDKMIRTLIAHKTYVPTETLIEICGFASRKSLESAVDAMNRIAHKELDVFKIVEGYRDSGYRIYPGIILKKE
;
A
#
# COMPACT_ATOMS: atom_id res chain seq x y z
N MET A 1 -30.93 75.55 -53.97
CA MET A 1 -29.90 74.51 -53.71
C MET A 1 -29.99 74.14 -52.24
N LYS A 2 -30.42 72.91 -51.88
CA LYS A 2 -30.49 72.44 -50.48
C LYS A 2 -29.36 71.45 -50.24
N MET A 3 -28.44 71.74 -49.32
CA MET A 3 -27.43 70.78 -48.87
C MET A 3 -28.11 69.69 -48.05
N LYS A 4 -27.95 68.43 -48.46
CA LYS A 4 -28.27 67.26 -47.64
C LYS A 4 -27.04 66.93 -46.80
N THR A 5 -27.14 67.09 -45.50
CA THR A 5 -26.20 66.53 -44.54
C THR A 5 -26.37 65.01 -44.52
N ALA A 6 -25.35 64.27 -44.93
CA ALA A 6 -25.31 62.82 -44.83
C ALA A 6 -24.72 62.42 -43.47
N THR A 7 -25.56 61.96 -42.55
CA THR A 7 -25.13 61.36 -41.29
C THR A 7 -24.81 59.89 -41.51
N LEU A 8 -23.51 59.55 -41.51
CA LEU A 8 -23.03 58.17 -41.52
C LEU A 8 -23.22 57.55 -40.13
N ALA A 9 -24.37 56.91 -39.92
CA ALA A 9 -24.56 56.05 -38.75
C ALA A 9 -23.78 54.74 -38.96
N THR A 10 -22.68 54.57 -38.24
CA THR A 10 -21.92 53.31 -38.26
C THR A 10 -22.57 52.33 -37.29
N ILE A 11 -23.20 51.28 -37.82
CA ILE A 11 -23.77 50.19 -37.02
C ILE A 11 -22.65 49.17 -36.77
N TYR A 12 -22.20 49.06 -35.52
CA TYR A 12 -21.29 47.99 -35.11
C TYR A 12 -22.10 46.73 -34.80
N THR A 13 -21.96 45.70 -35.63
CA THR A 13 -22.54 44.38 -35.37
C THR A 13 -21.61 43.58 -34.46
N PHE A 14 -22.04 43.37 -33.21
CA PHE A 14 -21.32 42.54 -32.26
C PHE A 14 -21.53 41.06 -32.60
N ASN A 15 -20.48 40.39 -33.09
CA ASN A 15 -20.51 38.96 -33.35
C ASN A 15 -20.00 38.18 -32.13
N ILE A 16 -20.91 37.49 -31.46
CA ILE A 16 -20.61 36.72 -30.25
C ILE A 16 -19.63 35.56 -30.50
N GLY A 17 -19.58 35.02 -31.72
CA GLY A 17 -18.61 34.00 -32.11
C GLY A 17 -17.19 34.56 -32.15
N VAL A 18 -17.01 35.72 -32.78
CA VAL A 18 -15.71 36.42 -32.85
C VAL A 18 -15.22 36.82 -31.46
N ALA A 19 -16.12 37.31 -30.60
CA ALA A 19 -15.77 37.63 -29.22
C ALA A 19 -15.36 36.38 -28.42
N ARG A 20 -16.06 35.25 -28.59
CA ARG A 20 -15.70 33.97 -27.96
C ARG A 20 -14.32 33.49 -28.41
N ASP A 21 -14.03 33.56 -29.71
CA ASP A 21 -12.76 33.11 -30.27
C ASP A 21 -11.60 34.01 -29.81
N ALA A 22 -11.80 35.32 -29.75
CA ALA A 22 -10.82 36.26 -29.21
C ALA A 22 -10.49 35.97 -27.74
N VAL A 23 -11.50 35.71 -26.91
CA VAL A 23 -11.31 35.32 -25.51
C VAL A 23 -10.58 33.98 -25.41
N ARG A 24 -10.99 32.97 -26.17
CA ARG A 24 -10.33 31.65 -26.15
C ARG A 24 -8.85 31.76 -26.54
N ASN A 25 -8.54 32.48 -27.62
CA ASN A 25 -7.17 32.72 -28.06
C ASN A 25 -6.37 33.49 -27.01
N ALA A 26 -6.96 34.45 -26.30
CA ALA A 26 -6.28 35.15 -25.21
C ALA A 26 -5.93 34.21 -24.05
N PHE A 27 -6.83 33.30 -23.67
CA PHE A 27 -6.58 32.29 -22.64
C PHE A 27 -5.54 31.26 -23.08
N ASP A 28 -5.56 30.83 -24.36
CA ASP A 28 -4.56 29.94 -24.95
C ASP A 28 -3.17 30.60 -24.98
N ASN A 29 -3.09 31.86 -25.43
CA ASN A 29 -1.85 32.63 -25.49
C ASN A 29 -1.26 32.93 -24.10
N ALA A 30 -2.11 33.06 -23.08
CA ALA A 30 -1.70 33.19 -21.69
C ALA A 30 -1.29 31.86 -21.04
N GLY A 31 -1.38 30.73 -21.78
CA GLY A 31 -1.09 29.39 -21.27
C GLY A 31 -2.10 28.87 -20.25
N LEU A 32 -3.24 29.54 -20.06
CA LEU A 32 -4.19 29.26 -18.99
C LEU A 32 -5.06 28.04 -19.29
N VAL A 33 -5.27 27.70 -20.56
CA VAL A 33 -6.15 26.56 -20.94
C VAL A 33 -5.58 25.22 -20.49
N LEU A 34 -4.27 25.02 -20.58
CA LEU A 34 -3.61 23.80 -20.10
C LEU A 34 -3.73 23.70 -18.57
N THR A 35 -3.37 24.78 -17.86
CA THR A 35 -3.42 24.87 -16.39
C THR A 35 -4.83 24.65 -15.85
N LEU A 36 -5.86 25.20 -16.51
CA LEU A 36 -7.26 24.99 -16.13
C LEU A 36 -7.69 23.54 -16.34
N LYS A 37 -7.24 22.90 -17.43
CA LYS A 37 -7.54 21.49 -17.70
C LYS A 37 -6.88 20.56 -16.67
N GLU A 38 -5.62 20.82 -16.32
CA GLU A 38 -4.88 20.08 -15.29
C GLU A 38 -5.52 20.24 -13.92
N ALA A 39 -5.81 21.48 -13.51
CA ALA A 39 -6.49 21.77 -12.25
C ALA A 39 -7.86 21.09 -12.17
N THR A 40 -8.65 21.12 -13.25
CA THR A 40 -9.94 20.41 -13.32
C THR A 40 -9.77 18.90 -13.17
N GLY A 41 -8.71 18.33 -13.77
CA GLY A 41 -8.36 16.92 -13.62
C GLY A 41 -8.03 16.56 -12.17
N VAL A 42 -7.18 17.35 -11.51
CA VAL A 42 -6.79 17.16 -10.11
C VAL A 42 -8.00 17.29 -9.18
N ILE A 43 -8.85 18.31 -9.36
CA ILE A 43 -10.08 18.49 -8.59
C ILE A 43 -10.99 17.28 -8.72
N LYS A 44 -11.13 16.72 -9.92
CA LYS A 44 -11.94 15.52 -10.16
C LYS A 44 -11.37 14.31 -9.41
N THR A 45 -10.07 14.07 -9.51
CA THR A 45 -9.41 12.97 -8.79
C THR A 45 -9.60 13.09 -7.28
N ILE A 46 -9.34 14.27 -6.70
CA ILE A 46 -9.53 14.51 -5.26
C ILE A 46 -11.00 14.30 -4.86
N SER A 47 -11.94 14.73 -5.69
CA SER A 47 -13.38 14.54 -5.42
C SER A 47 -13.77 13.06 -5.41
N ASP A 48 -13.23 12.26 -6.32
CA ASP A 48 -13.46 10.81 -6.37
C ASP A 48 -12.83 10.09 -5.16
N GLU A 49 -11.59 10.45 -4.79
CA GLU A 49 -10.91 9.92 -3.60
C GLU A 49 -11.66 10.27 -2.31
N LEU A 50 -12.14 11.51 -2.20
CA LEU A 50 -12.94 11.95 -1.05
C LEU A 50 -14.24 11.14 -0.95
N ARG A 51 -14.91 10.90 -2.07
CA ARG A 51 -16.13 10.08 -2.12
C ARG A 51 -15.85 8.64 -1.69
N GLN A 52 -14.76 8.04 -2.17
CA GLN A 52 -14.37 6.69 -1.75
C GLN A 52 -14.07 6.62 -0.25
N THR A 53 -13.29 7.59 0.26
CA THR A 53 -12.94 7.68 1.68
C THR A 53 -14.19 7.79 2.55
N GLN A 54 -15.17 8.60 2.13
CA GLN A 54 -16.46 8.71 2.84
C GLN A 54 -17.25 7.40 2.87
N GLN A 55 -17.22 6.63 1.77
CA GLN A 55 -17.87 5.31 1.73
C GLN A 55 -17.18 4.30 2.65
N GLU A 56 -15.84 4.28 2.66
CA GLU A 56 -15.05 3.43 3.56
C GLU A 56 -15.30 3.81 5.02
N TYR A 57 -15.30 5.10 5.34
CA TYR A 57 -15.64 5.59 6.68
C TYR A 57 -17.01 5.09 7.14
N LYS A 58 -18.05 5.16 6.29
CA LYS A 58 -19.38 4.64 6.62
C LYS A 58 -19.37 3.12 6.89
N LYS A 59 -18.59 2.35 6.13
CA LYS A 59 -18.43 0.90 6.35
C LYS A 59 -17.76 0.62 7.70
N HIS A 60 -16.72 1.37 8.04
CA HIS A 60 -16.04 1.24 9.33
C HIS A 60 -16.95 1.63 10.49
N LEU A 61 -17.70 2.73 10.37
CA LEU A 61 -18.67 3.15 11.37
C LEU A 61 -19.71 2.05 11.64
N ALA A 62 -20.32 1.51 10.58
CA ALA A 62 -21.31 0.43 10.72
C ALA A 62 -20.70 -0.85 11.33
N LYS A 63 -19.44 -1.17 11.03
CA LYS A 63 -18.74 -2.30 11.65
C LYS A 63 -18.51 -2.05 13.14
N THR A 64 -18.07 -0.85 13.51
CA THR A 64 -17.84 -0.46 14.89
C THR A 64 -19.14 -0.49 15.70
N GLU A 65 -20.23 0.03 15.16
CA GLU A 65 -21.55 -0.02 15.80
C GLU A 65 -21.99 -1.46 16.08
N ARG A 66 -21.84 -2.38 15.12
CA ARG A 66 -22.15 -3.81 15.33
C ARG A 66 -21.30 -4.42 16.44
N ILE A 67 -20.02 -4.09 16.51
CA ILE A 67 -19.12 -4.59 17.56
C ILE A 67 -19.58 -4.07 18.93
N LEU A 68 -19.89 -2.78 19.02
CA LEU A 68 -20.38 -2.17 20.26
C LEU A 68 -21.70 -2.80 20.73
N SER A 69 -22.64 -3.04 19.81
CA SER A 69 -23.88 -3.77 20.13
C SER A 69 -23.59 -5.19 20.63
N GLY A 70 -22.68 -5.93 19.98
CA GLY A 70 -22.30 -7.26 20.44
C GLY A 70 -21.63 -7.27 21.82
N ILE A 71 -20.85 -6.24 22.15
CA ILE A 71 -20.26 -6.08 23.50
C ILE A 71 -21.36 -5.82 24.53
N GLN A 72 -22.31 -4.95 24.23
CA GLN A 72 -23.44 -4.66 25.13
C GLN A 72 -24.29 -5.91 25.37
N GLU A 73 -24.56 -6.70 24.33
CA GLU A 73 -25.27 -7.98 24.45
C GLU A 73 -24.50 -8.96 25.35
N TYR A 74 -23.19 -9.09 25.17
CA TYR A 74 -22.33 -9.90 26.05
C TYR A 74 -22.37 -9.41 27.50
N GLU A 75 -22.36 -8.09 27.72
CA GLU A 75 -22.48 -7.47 29.05
C GLU A 75 -23.86 -7.63 29.69
N GLN A 76 -24.88 -8.05 28.95
CA GLN A 76 -26.20 -8.36 29.50
C GLN A 76 -26.37 -9.84 29.85
N GLN A 77 -25.51 -10.72 29.31
CA GLN A 77 -25.55 -12.15 29.59
C GLN A 77 -25.24 -12.46 31.06
N ASN A 78 -25.74 -13.61 31.53
CA ASN A 78 -25.46 -14.05 32.90
C ASN A 78 -24.01 -14.54 33.05
N LYS A 79 -23.54 -14.66 34.30
CA LYS A 79 -22.15 -15.03 34.61
C LYS A 79 -21.74 -16.41 34.05
N SER A 80 -22.69 -17.34 33.90
CA SER A 80 -22.41 -18.69 33.38
C SER A 80 -22.17 -18.67 31.87
N GLU A 81 -22.97 -17.91 31.14
CA GLU A 81 -22.87 -17.74 29.68
C GLU A 81 -21.58 -17.01 29.31
N ARG A 82 -21.25 -15.93 30.02
CA ARG A 82 -19.98 -15.22 29.80
C ARG A 82 -18.77 -16.12 30.01
N LYS A 83 -18.80 -16.97 31.06
CA LYS A 83 -17.73 -17.94 31.34
C LYS A 83 -17.61 -18.99 30.24
N LYS A 84 -18.73 -19.45 29.68
CA LYS A 84 -18.76 -20.38 28.54
C LYS A 84 -18.14 -19.73 27.30
N ILE A 85 -18.56 -18.52 26.95
CA ILE A 85 -18.00 -17.78 25.81
C ILE A 85 -16.49 -17.56 25.98
N ALA A 86 -16.05 -17.12 27.16
CA ALA A 86 -14.63 -16.93 27.43
C ALA A 86 -13.83 -18.24 27.25
N LYS A 87 -14.39 -19.37 27.69
CA LYS A 87 -13.78 -20.68 27.49
C LYS A 87 -13.73 -21.05 26.01
N ASP A 88 -14.83 -20.92 25.28
CA ASP A 88 -14.89 -21.25 23.85
C ASP A 88 -13.91 -20.40 23.04
N VAL A 89 -13.73 -19.11 23.40
CA VAL A 89 -12.72 -18.23 22.79
C VAL A 89 -11.31 -18.71 23.09
N VAL A 90 -11.00 -19.04 24.35
CA VAL A 90 -9.68 -19.57 24.74
C VAL A 90 -9.40 -20.89 24.01
N ASP A 91 -10.36 -21.81 23.97
CA ASP A 91 -10.22 -23.11 23.33
C ASP A 91 -9.98 -22.94 21.82
N TYR A 92 -10.72 -22.03 21.16
CA TYR A 92 -10.51 -21.69 19.75
C TYR A 92 -9.10 -21.13 19.48
N TRP A 93 -8.63 -20.18 20.29
CA TRP A 93 -7.30 -19.60 20.13
C TRP A 93 -6.21 -20.61 20.45
N PHE A 94 -6.42 -21.42 21.48
CA PHE A 94 -5.51 -22.51 21.83
C PHE A 94 -5.40 -23.49 20.67
N GLU A 95 -6.51 -23.92 20.07
CA GLU A 95 -6.50 -24.72 18.84
C GLU A 95 -5.76 -24.00 17.72
N LYS A 96 -6.04 -22.72 17.43
CA LYS A 96 -5.36 -22.00 16.34
C LYS A 96 -3.85 -21.82 16.53
N VAL A 97 -3.39 -21.69 17.77
CA VAL A 97 -1.97 -21.48 18.10
C VAL A 97 -1.23 -22.82 18.26
N THR A 98 -1.91 -23.86 18.75
CA THR A 98 -1.32 -25.19 18.97
C THR A 98 -1.45 -26.10 17.76
N THR A 99 -2.40 -25.86 16.86
CA THR A 99 -2.45 -26.55 15.57
C THR A 99 -1.19 -26.16 14.81
N PRO A 100 -0.26 -27.10 14.56
CA PRO A 100 0.90 -26.80 13.76
C PRO A 100 0.38 -26.34 12.41
N VAL A 101 0.76 -25.13 11.97
CA VAL A 101 0.67 -24.77 10.55
C VAL A 101 1.29 -25.94 9.82
N GLN A 102 0.48 -26.70 9.06
CA GLN A 102 0.97 -27.94 8.45
C GLN A 102 2.29 -27.62 7.76
N PRO A 103 3.37 -28.37 8.03
CA PRO A 103 4.65 -28.10 7.39
C PRO A 103 4.40 -28.11 5.89
N VAL A 104 4.70 -26.99 5.23
CA VAL A 104 4.66 -26.90 3.77
C VAL A 104 5.50 -28.07 3.27
N LYS A 105 4.84 -29.11 2.71
CA LYS A 105 5.46 -30.42 2.46
C LYS A 105 6.66 -30.34 1.52
N ASN A 106 6.81 -29.24 0.77
CA ASN A 106 7.92 -28.95 -0.11
C ASN A 106 8.41 -27.51 0.15
N LYS A 107 9.32 -27.32 1.11
CA LYS A 107 9.93 -26.00 1.32
C LYS A 107 10.99 -25.74 0.27
N THR A 108 10.91 -24.59 -0.39
CA THR A 108 11.96 -24.16 -1.33
C THR A 108 13.22 -23.81 -0.54
N VAL A 109 14.36 -24.38 -0.93
CA VAL A 109 15.67 -24.03 -0.35
C VAL A 109 16.19 -22.82 -1.09
N VAL A 110 16.41 -21.73 -0.34
CA VAL A 110 17.02 -20.50 -0.85
C VAL A 110 18.38 -20.35 -0.16
N PHE A 111 19.42 -20.13 -0.95
CA PHE A 111 20.77 -19.91 -0.45
C PHE A 111 21.07 -18.41 -0.45
N PHE A 112 21.72 -17.93 0.61
CA PHE A 112 22.22 -16.56 0.72
C PHE A 112 23.74 -16.59 0.78
N THR A 113 24.38 -16.10 -0.29
CA THR A 113 25.84 -16.13 -0.46
C THR A 113 26.54 -15.00 0.28
N VAL A 114 27.86 -15.15 0.43
CA VAL A 114 28.76 -14.08 0.91
C VAL A 114 28.69 -12.81 0.04
N ASP A 115 28.38 -12.96 -1.26
CA ASP A 115 28.27 -11.87 -2.24
C ASP A 115 26.90 -11.16 -2.23
N ASN A 116 26.07 -11.44 -1.22
CA ASN A 116 24.70 -10.94 -1.08
C ASN A 116 23.75 -11.39 -2.19
N GLU A 117 23.94 -12.60 -2.71
CA GLU A 117 23.04 -13.18 -3.70
C GLU A 117 22.10 -14.19 -3.04
N LEU A 118 20.83 -14.09 -3.39
CA LEU A 118 19.83 -15.10 -3.11
C LEU A 118 19.63 -15.96 -4.35
N TYR A 119 19.68 -17.28 -4.22
CA TYR A 119 19.42 -18.19 -5.34
C TYR A 119 18.74 -19.49 -4.91
N CYS A 120 18.08 -20.14 -5.87
CA CYS A 120 17.58 -21.51 -5.78
C CYS A 120 18.45 -22.41 -6.65
N GLU A 121 18.64 -23.68 -6.28
CA GLU A 121 19.36 -24.62 -7.17
C GLU A 121 18.50 -24.98 -8.41
N PRO A 122 19.11 -25.07 -9.61
CA PRO A 122 20.49 -24.71 -9.94
C PRO A 122 20.68 -23.18 -10.05
N LYS A 123 21.79 -22.66 -9.51
CA LYS A 123 22.14 -21.22 -9.48
C LYS A 123 22.12 -20.53 -10.86
N ILE A 124 22.23 -21.31 -11.94
CA ILE A 124 22.65 -20.91 -13.28
C ILE A 124 21.69 -19.92 -13.94
N ASP A 125 20.39 -19.95 -13.63
CA ASP A 125 19.39 -19.18 -14.38
C ASP A 125 18.69 -18.07 -13.56
N HIS A 126 18.83 -18.05 -12.22
CA HIS A 126 17.92 -17.32 -11.33
C HIS A 126 18.61 -16.86 -10.03
N CYS A 127 19.08 -15.60 -9.99
CA CYS A 127 19.75 -14.98 -8.84
C CYS A 127 19.15 -13.60 -8.53
N TYR A 128 18.81 -13.37 -7.27
CA TYR A 128 18.48 -12.05 -6.73
C TYR A 128 19.69 -11.48 -5.98
N ARG A 129 20.40 -10.54 -6.60
CA ARG A 129 21.46 -9.77 -5.96
C ARG A 129 20.90 -8.68 -5.05
N VAL A 130 21.23 -8.74 -3.77
CA VAL A 130 20.94 -7.70 -2.78
C VAL A 130 22.14 -6.74 -2.72
N GLU A 131 21.87 -5.45 -2.78
CA GLU A 131 22.91 -4.44 -2.66
C GLU A 131 23.58 -4.49 -1.27
N ALA A 132 24.90 -4.61 -1.26
CA ALA A 132 25.67 -4.72 -0.03
C ALA A 132 25.51 -3.49 0.86
N ASN A 133 25.39 -3.70 2.17
CA ASN A 133 25.16 -2.65 3.18
C ASN A 133 23.84 -1.87 3.02
N SER A 134 22.98 -2.25 2.07
CA SER A 134 21.64 -1.67 1.94
C SER A 134 20.76 -2.07 3.13
N TYR A 135 19.67 -1.33 3.32
CA TYR A 135 18.67 -1.67 4.35
C TYR A 135 18.11 -3.10 4.17
N ARG A 136 18.00 -3.57 2.92
CA ARG A 136 17.53 -4.93 2.59
C ARG A 136 18.55 -6.01 2.97
N ASP A 137 19.83 -5.75 2.78
CA ASP A 137 20.93 -6.65 3.20
C ASP A 137 20.99 -6.78 4.72
N LYS A 138 20.98 -5.64 5.43
CA LYS A 138 20.93 -5.63 6.90
C LYS A 138 19.70 -6.35 7.45
N MET A 139 18.54 -6.13 6.83
CA MET A 139 17.30 -6.80 7.21
C MET A 139 17.39 -8.31 7.04
N ILE A 140 17.77 -8.81 5.86
CA ILE A 140 17.80 -10.26 5.64
C ILE A 140 18.80 -10.96 6.56
N ARG A 141 19.96 -10.35 6.80
CA ARG A 141 20.96 -10.86 7.76
C ARG A 141 20.42 -10.90 9.18
N THR A 142 19.71 -9.85 9.59
CA THR A 142 19.08 -9.78 10.92
C THR A 142 18.03 -10.88 11.08
N LEU A 143 17.19 -11.09 10.08
CA LEU A 143 16.14 -12.12 10.10
C LEU A 143 16.72 -13.54 10.07
N ILE A 144 17.79 -13.78 9.31
CA ILE A 144 18.53 -15.06 9.32
C ILE A 144 19.08 -15.35 10.72
N ALA A 145 19.65 -14.34 11.39
CA ALA A 145 20.25 -14.50 12.70
C ALA A 145 19.22 -14.82 13.79
N HIS A 146 18.07 -14.14 13.80
CA HIS A 146 17.06 -14.28 14.86
C HIS A 146 16.18 -15.53 14.70
N LYS A 147 16.00 -16.05 13.48
CA LYS A 147 15.18 -17.24 13.13
C LYS A 147 13.69 -17.18 13.54
N THR A 148 13.27 -16.14 14.25
CA THR A 148 11.91 -15.88 14.73
C THR A 148 11.43 -14.50 14.29
N TYR A 149 10.25 -14.08 14.75
CA TYR A 149 9.76 -12.73 14.52
C TYR A 149 10.65 -11.69 15.20
N VAL A 150 11.08 -10.69 14.42
CA VAL A 150 11.77 -9.50 14.92
C VAL A 150 10.80 -8.33 14.89
N PRO A 151 10.56 -7.64 16.03
CA PRO A 151 9.64 -6.51 16.09
C PRO A 151 9.98 -5.41 15.08
N THR A 152 8.94 -4.74 14.56
CA THR A 152 9.08 -3.68 13.55
C THR A 152 10.03 -2.56 13.99
N GLU A 153 9.89 -2.06 15.22
CA GLU A 153 10.77 -1.00 15.74
C GLU A 153 12.22 -1.46 15.85
N THR A 154 12.44 -2.70 16.32
CA THR A 154 13.79 -3.29 16.38
C THR A 154 14.43 -3.41 14.99
N LEU A 155 13.67 -3.77 13.96
CA LEU A 155 14.18 -3.80 12.59
C LEU A 155 14.49 -2.40 12.06
N ILE A 156 13.67 -1.41 12.39
CA ILE A 156 13.89 -0.02 12.01
C ILE A 156 15.21 0.48 12.59
N GLU A 157 15.44 0.26 13.88
CA GLU A 157 16.64 0.67 14.60
C GLU A 157 17.89 -0.07 14.08
N ILE A 158 17.86 -1.40 14.01
CA ILE A 158 19.03 -2.21 13.62
C ILE A 158 19.40 -1.97 12.15
N CYS A 159 18.41 -1.91 11.26
CA CYS A 159 18.67 -1.81 9.84
C CYS A 159 18.85 -0.36 9.39
N GLY A 160 18.36 0.63 10.15
CA GLY A 160 18.42 2.05 9.82
C GLY A 160 17.31 2.51 8.87
N PHE A 161 16.13 1.89 8.93
CA PHE A 161 14.98 2.36 8.13
C PHE A 161 14.48 3.72 8.65
N ALA A 162 14.02 4.59 7.77
CA ALA A 162 13.53 5.92 8.17
C ALA A 162 12.16 5.87 8.85
N SER A 163 11.36 4.83 8.57
CA SER A 163 10.01 4.66 9.10
C SER A 163 9.48 3.24 8.89
N ARG A 164 8.37 2.91 9.57
CA ARG A 164 7.59 1.67 9.31
C ARG A 164 7.24 1.50 7.83
N LYS A 165 6.86 2.59 7.15
CA LYS A 165 6.50 2.56 5.72
C LYS A 165 7.69 2.21 4.84
N SER A 166 8.89 2.68 5.19
CA SER A 166 10.11 2.33 4.44
C SER A 166 10.51 0.87 4.63
N LEU A 167 10.32 0.29 5.82
CA LEU A 167 10.51 -1.13 6.08
C LEU A 167 9.52 -1.98 5.28
N GLU A 168 8.23 -1.63 5.32
CA GLU A 168 7.17 -2.31 4.56
C GLU A 168 7.47 -2.29 3.06
N SER A 169 7.83 -1.13 2.51
CA SER A 169 8.21 -0.98 1.10
C SER A 169 9.41 -1.86 0.73
N ALA A 170 10.39 -2.03 1.63
CA ALA A 170 11.55 -2.87 1.41
C ALA A 170 11.19 -4.37 1.42
N VAL A 171 10.29 -4.79 2.32
CA VAL A 171 9.76 -6.16 2.35
C VAL A 171 9.00 -6.47 1.06
N ASP A 172 8.12 -5.57 0.61
CA ASP A 172 7.37 -5.74 -0.63
C ASP A 172 8.29 -5.81 -1.85
N ALA A 173 9.30 -4.93 -1.90
CA ALA A 173 10.30 -4.96 -2.96
C ALA A 173 11.06 -6.29 -2.99
N MET A 174 11.48 -6.80 -1.83
CA MET A 174 12.17 -8.09 -1.75
C MET A 174 11.30 -9.25 -2.20
N ASN A 175 10.04 -9.32 -1.75
CA ASN A 175 9.13 -10.38 -2.14
C ASN A 175 8.78 -10.33 -3.63
N ARG A 176 8.59 -9.14 -4.19
CA ARG A 176 8.35 -8.96 -5.63
C ARG A 176 9.55 -9.40 -6.47
N ILE A 177 10.77 -9.05 -6.07
CA ILE A 177 11.98 -9.45 -6.79
C ILE A 177 12.21 -10.95 -6.65
N ALA A 178 12.02 -11.52 -5.46
CA ALA A 178 12.12 -12.95 -5.25
C ALA A 178 11.13 -13.75 -6.11
N HIS A 179 9.89 -13.26 -6.24
CA HIS A 179 8.91 -13.90 -7.09
C HIS A 179 9.31 -13.87 -8.57
N LYS A 180 9.87 -12.74 -9.03
CA LYS A 180 10.31 -12.58 -10.42
C LYS A 180 11.59 -13.35 -10.75
N GLU A 181 12.57 -13.30 -9.87
CA GLU A 181 13.94 -13.76 -10.15
C GLU A 181 14.20 -15.17 -9.63
N LEU A 182 13.46 -15.67 -8.63
CA LEU A 182 13.68 -16.97 -7.98
C LEU A 182 12.47 -17.91 -8.04
N ASP A 183 11.35 -17.47 -8.62
CA ASP A 183 10.04 -18.14 -8.57
C ASP A 183 9.60 -18.49 -7.13
N VAL A 184 10.02 -17.66 -6.16
CA VAL A 184 9.66 -17.82 -4.75
C VAL A 184 8.56 -16.84 -4.40
N PHE A 185 7.41 -17.36 -3.96
CA PHE A 185 6.25 -16.55 -3.58
C PHE A 185 6.59 -15.44 -2.57
N LYS A 186 7.41 -15.75 -1.55
CA LYS A 186 7.76 -14.80 -0.49
C LYS A 186 9.06 -15.22 0.21
N ILE A 187 9.92 -14.24 0.54
CA ILE A 187 11.12 -14.46 1.36
C ILE A 187 10.89 -13.98 2.79
N VAL A 188 10.21 -12.85 2.98
CA VAL A 188 9.97 -12.24 4.29
C VAL A 188 8.47 -12.13 4.53
N GLU A 189 7.98 -12.66 5.64
CA GLU A 189 6.60 -12.46 6.09
C GLU A 189 6.53 -11.62 7.36
N GLY A 190 5.39 -10.99 7.60
CA GLY A 190 5.19 -10.17 8.78
C GLY A 190 4.07 -9.15 8.59
N TYR A 191 3.81 -8.44 9.68
CA TYR A 191 2.82 -7.38 9.74
C TYR A 191 3.42 -6.16 10.42
N ARG A 192 2.96 -4.98 10.00
CA ARG A 192 3.45 -3.68 10.47
C ARG A 192 3.48 -3.57 12.00
N ASP A 193 2.52 -4.17 12.69
CA ASP A 193 2.39 -4.05 14.15
C ASP A 193 2.97 -5.23 14.93
N SER A 194 3.40 -6.31 14.26
CA SER A 194 3.90 -7.53 14.91
C SER A 194 5.36 -7.85 14.59
N GLY A 195 5.92 -7.22 13.56
CA GLY A 195 7.27 -7.49 13.09
C GLY A 195 7.32 -8.49 11.94
N TYR A 196 8.55 -8.88 11.58
CA TYR A 196 8.84 -9.65 10.38
C TYR A 196 9.76 -10.84 10.68
N ARG A 197 9.68 -11.89 9.85
CA ARG A 197 10.55 -13.07 9.87
C ARG A 197 10.75 -13.62 8.46
N ILE A 198 11.71 -14.54 8.32
CA ILE A 198 11.82 -15.36 7.10
C ILE A 198 10.56 -16.21 6.93
N TYR A 199 10.03 -16.24 5.69
CA TYR A 199 8.83 -16.99 5.36
C TYR A 199 9.01 -18.49 5.67
N PRO A 200 8.14 -19.11 6.50
CA PRO A 200 8.30 -20.50 6.91
C PRO A 200 8.23 -21.52 5.77
N GLY A 201 7.67 -21.13 4.62
CA GLY A 201 7.63 -21.95 3.41
C GLY A 201 8.97 -22.06 2.68
N ILE A 202 10.00 -21.32 3.09
CA ILE A 202 11.36 -21.49 2.59
C ILE A 202 12.32 -21.98 3.69
N ILE A 203 13.42 -22.58 3.26
CA ILE A 203 14.60 -22.84 4.08
C ILE A 203 15.70 -21.92 3.58
N LEU A 204 15.99 -20.86 4.34
CA LEU A 204 17.06 -19.93 4.02
C LEU A 204 18.38 -20.43 4.61
N LYS A 205 19.30 -20.88 3.75
CA LYS A 205 20.65 -21.33 4.15
C LYS A 205 21.64 -20.21 3.90
N LYS A 206 22.55 -20.01 4.85
CA LYS A 206 23.71 -19.13 4.68
C LYS A 206 24.88 -19.98 4.17
N GLU A 207 25.50 -19.55 3.08
CA GLU A 207 26.78 -20.08 2.61
C GLU A 207 27.97 -19.29 3.16
#